data_AF-A0A3Q4MB77-F1
#
_entry.id   AF-A0A3Q4MB77-F1
#
_cell.length_a   1.000
_cell.length_b   1.000
_cell.length_c   1.000
_cell.angle_alpha   90.00
_cell.angle_beta   90.00
_cell.angle_gamma   90.00
#
_symmetry.space_group_name_H-M   'P 1'
#
loop_
_entity.id
_entity.type
_entity.pdbx_description
1 polymer ?
#
loop_
_entity_poly.entity_id
_entity_poly.type
_entity_poly.pdbx_seq_one_letter_code
_entity_poly.pdbx_strand_id
1 'polypeptide(L)'
;MANTVLEVGTGVFVIVAVWIVALVFGILLLRASGSALGVLPVFLLALMITLVLVFFPRSPETPLPIVDTLFIGRYVLLAVVSTIFLVAFFVLLPFHFLEPVYAKPLKTH
;
A
#
# COMPACT_ATOMS: atom_id res chain seq x y z
N MET A 1 10.57 -22.88 18.80
CA MET A 1 11.56 -21.88 18.36
C MET A 1 12.17 -22.23 16.99
N ALA A 2 11.35 -22.40 15.94
CA ALA A 2 11.80 -22.93 14.63
C ALA A 2 11.58 -21.95 13.45
N ASN A 3 11.36 -20.66 13.71
CA ASN A 3 10.96 -19.67 12.70
C ASN A 3 11.95 -18.51 12.55
N THR A 4 13.24 -18.76 12.74
CA THR A 4 14.31 -17.78 12.56
C THR A 4 15.22 -18.25 11.43
N VAL A 5 15.45 -17.37 10.45
CA VAL A 5 16.42 -17.55 9.37
C VAL A 5 17.46 -16.46 9.57
N LEU A 6 18.74 -16.84 9.76
CA LEU A 6 19.82 -15.89 10.10
C LEU A 6 19.53 -15.06 11.36
N GLU A 7 18.93 -15.67 12.40
CA GLU A 7 18.48 -14.99 13.64
C GLU A 7 17.38 -13.95 13.44
N VAL A 8 16.91 -13.74 12.21
CA VAL A 8 15.81 -12.84 11.86
C VAL A 8 14.52 -13.65 11.70
N GLY A 9 13.42 -13.14 12.26
CA GLY A 9 12.11 -13.78 12.14
C GLY A 9 11.63 -13.84 10.69
N THR A 10 10.97 -14.94 10.30
CA THR A 10 10.46 -15.16 8.93
C THR A 10 9.56 -14.03 8.40
N GLY A 11 8.86 -13.31 9.29
CA GLY A 11 8.03 -12.15 8.91
C GLY A 11 8.80 -11.03 8.22
N VAL A 12 10.07 -10.80 8.58
CA VAL A 12 10.91 -9.78 7.93
C VAL A 12 11.19 -10.16 6.47
N PHE A 13 11.45 -11.44 6.19
CA PHE A 13 11.65 -11.92 4.82
C PHE A 13 10.41 -11.75 3.96
N VAL A 14 9.22 -11.93 4.53
CA VAL A 14 7.94 -11.68 3.84
C VAL A 14 7.80 -10.20 3.49
N ILE A 15 8.09 -9.29 4.45
CA ILE A 15 8.05 -7.85 4.20
C ILE A 15 9.04 -7.47 3.09
N VAL A 16 10.28 -7.96 3.16
CA VAL A 16 11.31 -7.69 2.13
C VAL A 16 10.83 -8.17 0.76
N ALA A 17 10.29 -9.38 0.66
CA ALA A 17 9.77 -9.92 -0.61
C ALA A 17 8.63 -9.05 -1.17
N VAL A 18 7.69 -8.60 -0.34
CA VAL A 18 6.59 -7.70 -0.74
C VAL A 18 7.14 -6.40 -1.32
N TRP A 19 8.14 -5.78 -0.66
CA TRP A 19 8.74 -4.55 -1.13
C TRP A 19 9.56 -4.72 -2.41
N ILE A 20 10.28 -5.84 -2.57
CA ILE A 20 10.97 -6.15 -3.82
C ILE A 20 9.96 -6.22 -4.98
N VAL A 21 8.87 -6.96 -4.81
CA VAL A 21 7.82 -7.08 -5.84
C VAL A 21 7.19 -5.72 -6.16
N ALA A 22 6.88 -4.92 -5.13
CA ALA A 22 6.31 -3.58 -5.30
C ALA A 22 7.26 -2.64 -6.06
N LEU A 23 8.56 -2.66 -5.73
CA LEU A 23 9.58 -1.87 -6.42
C LEU A 23 9.75 -2.29 -7.87
N VAL A 24 9.86 -3.60 -8.14
CA VAL A 24 9.96 -4.13 -9.51
C VAL A 24 8.75 -3.71 -10.33
N PHE A 25 7.55 -3.91 -9.80
CA PHE A 25 6.32 -3.54 -10.49
C PHE A 25 6.19 -2.02 -10.69
N GLY A 26 6.59 -1.22 -9.70
CA GLY A 26 6.66 0.24 -9.81
C GLY A 26 7.61 0.70 -10.93
N ILE A 27 8.79 0.09 -11.04
CA ILE A 27 9.75 0.37 -12.13
C ILE A 27 9.14 0.00 -13.50
N LEU A 28 8.48 -1.16 -13.60
CA LEU A 28 7.81 -1.58 -14.85
C LEU A 28 6.73 -0.58 -15.28
N LEU A 29 5.92 -0.08 -14.34
CA LEU A 29 4.89 0.93 -14.62
C LEU A 29 5.49 2.27 -15.05
N LEU A 30 6.56 2.73 -14.38
CA LEU A 30 7.30 3.93 -14.79
C LEU A 30 7.80 3.82 -16.23
N ARG A 31 8.31 2.64 -16.61
CA ARG A 31 8.82 2.40 -17.97
C ARG A 31 7.72 2.32 -19.03
N ALA A 32 6.53 1.84 -18.66
CA ALA A 32 5.44 1.62 -19.60
C ALA A 32 4.65 2.91 -19.94
N SER A 33 4.36 3.75 -18.94
CA SER A 33 3.47 4.91 -19.12
C SER A 33 4.13 6.26 -18.89
N GLY A 34 5.33 6.31 -18.29
CA GLY A 34 6.00 7.56 -17.87
C GLY A 34 5.25 8.35 -16.78
N SER A 35 4.03 7.95 -16.42
CA SER A 35 3.20 8.63 -15.43
C SER A 35 3.52 8.11 -14.04
N ALA A 36 4.17 8.96 -13.23
CA ALA A 36 4.49 8.65 -11.84
C ALA A 36 3.24 8.37 -10.98
N LEU A 37 2.06 8.85 -11.39
CA LEU A 37 0.79 8.61 -10.68
C LEU A 37 0.36 7.15 -10.69
N GLY A 38 0.68 6.38 -11.74
CA GLY A 38 0.32 4.96 -11.83
C GLY A 38 1.04 4.07 -10.82
N VAL A 39 2.14 4.56 -10.26
CA VAL A 39 3.03 3.82 -9.36
C VAL A 39 2.58 3.96 -7.91
N LEU A 40 1.97 5.10 -7.56
CA LEU A 40 1.46 5.40 -6.23
C LEU A 40 0.55 4.31 -5.63
N PRO A 41 -0.45 3.75 -6.34
CA PRO A 41 -1.30 2.69 -5.77
C PRO A 41 -0.53 1.42 -5.39
N VAL A 42 0.55 1.10 -6.11
CA VAL A 42 1.38 -0.09 -5.83
C VAL A 42 2.11 0.06 -4.49
N PHE A 43 2.68 1.24 -4.25
CA PHE A 43 3.36 1.54 -2.99
C PHE A 43 2.39 1.62 -1.81
N LEU A 44 1.20 2.20 -2.02
CA LEU A 44 0.16 2.23 -0.99
C LEU A 44 -0.32 0.82 -0.62
N LEU A 45 -0.46 -0.08 -1.60
CA LEU A 45 -0.80 -1.48 -1.35
C LEU A 45 0.30 -2.21 -0.55
N ALA A 46 1.57 -2.04 -0.92
CA ALA A 46 2.70 -2.66 -0.20
C ALA A 46 2.81 -2.16 1.25
N LEU A 47 2.56 -0.86 1.46
CA LEU A 47 2.52 -0.26 2.78
C LEU A 47 1.36 -0.84 3.61
N MET A 48 0.17 -0.98 3.03
CA MET A 48 -0.97 -1.60 3.69
C MET A 48 -0.68 -3.04 4.12
N ILE A 49 -0.12 -3.87 3.24
CA ILE A 49 0.32 -5.23 3.58
C ILE A 49 1.31 -5.22 4.75
N THR A 50 2.26 -4.28 4.75
CA THR A 50 3.24 -4.14 5.84
C THR A 50 2.57 -3.79 7.17
N LEU A 51 1.65 -2.81 7.17
CA LEU A 51 0.90 -2.45 8.38
C LEU A 51 0.09 -3.64 8.91
N VAL A 52 -0.59 -4.38 8.03
CA VAL A 52 -1.33 -5.58 8.43
C VAL A 52 -0.41 -6.62 9.06
N LEU A 53 0.73 -6.93 8.44
CA LEU A 53 1.66 -7.92 8.97
C LEU A 53 2.33 -7.49 10.29
N VAL A 54 2.55 -6.19 10.49
CA VAL A 54 3.18 -5.64 11.70
C VAL A 54 2.17 -5.55 12.86
N PHE A 55 0.95 -5.11 12.58
CA PHE A 55 -0.06 -4.92 13.62
C PHE A 55 -0.89 -6.17 13.92
N PHE A 56 -0.95 -7.15 13.01
CA PHE A 56 -1.70 -8.39 13.26
C PHE A 56 -0.87 -9.35 14.11
N PRO A 57 -1.25 -9.56 15.39
CA PRO A 57 -0.48 -10.40 16.28
C PRO A 57 -0.62 -11.84 15.83
N ARG A 58 0.48 -12.59 15.98
CA ARG A 58 0.47 -14.04 15.81
C ARG A 58 -0.41 -14.65 16.89
N SER A 59 -1.12 -15.73 16.57
CA SER A 59 -1.97 -16.43 17.55
C SER A 59 -1.21 -16.68 18.86
N PRO A 60 -1.78 -16.33 20.01
CA PRO A 60 -1.10 -16.50 21.29
C PRO A 60 -0.95 -18.00 21.61
N GLU A 61 0.22 -18.39 22.11
CA GLU A 61 0.48 -19.75 22.59
C GLU A 61 -0.11 -20.00 24.00
N THR A 62 -0.56 -18.94 24.68
CA THR A 62 -1.12 -18.98 26.04
C THR A 62 -2.49 -18.28 26.12
N PRO A 63 -3.38 -18.73 27.02
CA PRO A 63 -4.70 -18.11 27.17
C PRO A 63 -4.57 -16.66 27.64
N LEU A 64 -5.13 -15.73 26.85
CA LEU A 64 -5.08 -14.29 27.10
C LEU A 64 -6.26 -13.84 27.98
N PRO A 65 -6.12 -12.73 28.74
CA PRO A 65 -7.24 -12.07 29.40
C PRO A 65 -8.34 -11.69 28.40
N ILE A 66 -9.58 -11.54 28.89
CA ILE A 66 -10.74 -11.16 28.07
C ILE A 66 -10.53 -9.74 27.53
N VAL A 67 -10.13 -9.64 26.27
CA VAL A 67 -9.90 -8.40 25.53
C VAL A 67 -10.76 -8.41 24.27
N ASP A 68 -11.02 -7.22 23.69
CA ASP A 68 -11.70 -7.12 22.40
C ASP A 68 -10.86 -7.82 21.32
N THR A 69 -11.30 -9.01 20.92
CA THR A 69 -10.59 -9.87 19.96
C THR A 69 -10.52 -9.25 18.57
N LEU A 70 -11.38 -8.26 18.27
CA LEU A 70 -11.43 -7.58 16.99
C LEU A 70 -10.66 -6.25 16.97
N PHE A 71 -10.02 -5.86 18.07
CA PHE A 71 -9.27 -4.59 18.15
C PHE A 71 -8.32 -4.43 16.96
N ILE A 72 -7.48 -5.43 16.70
CA ILE A 72 -6.56 -5.44 15.57
C ILE A 72 -7.29 -5.50 14.23
N GLY A 73 -8.35 -6.32 14.13
CA GLY A 73 -9.15 -6.41 12.91
C GLY A 73 -9.69 -5.05 12.47
N ARG A 74 -10.06 -4.19 13.43
CA ARG A 74 -10.50 -2.81 13.14
C ARG A 74 -9.38 -1.95 12.58
N TYR A 75 -8.16 -2.03 13.08
CA TYR A 75 -7.02 -1.28 12.52
C TYR A 75 -6.60 -1.79 11.14
N VAL A 76 -6.66 -3.11 10.93
CA VAL A 76 -6.45 -3.69 9.60
C VAL A 76 -7.51 -3.19 8.61
N LEU A 77 -8.78 -3.24 9.00
CA LEU A 77 -9.88 -2.77 8.17
C LEU A 77 -9.76 -1.26 7.90
N LEU A 78 -9.39 -0.46 8.90
CA LEU A 78 -9.09 0.96 8.76
C LEU A 78 -7.96 1.18 7.73
N ALA A 79 -6.84 0.46 7.85
CA ALA A 79 -5.73 0.55 6.92
C ALA A 79 -6.13 0.20 5.47
N VAL A 80 -6.93 -0.85 5.28
CA VAL A 80 -7.49 -1.24 3.98
C VAL A 80 -8.36 -0.13 3.41
N VAL A 81 -9.33 0.36 4.19
CA VAL A 81 -10.27 1.41 3.75
C VAL A 81 -9.53 2.71 3.42
N SER A 82 -8.58 3.13 4.26
CA SER A 82 -7.75 4.31 4.00
C SER A 82 -6.91 4.17 2.74
N THR A 83 -6.39 2.98 2.46
CA THR A 83 -5.60 2.70 1.26
C THR A 83 -6.47 2.77 0.00
N ILE A 84 -7.62 2.11 0.00
CA ILE A 84 -8.58 2.18 -1.12
C ILE A 84 -9.00 3.63 -1.37
N PHE A 85 -9.30 4.38 -0.30
CA PHE A 85 -9.61 5.78 -0.39
C PHE A 85 -8.47 6.59 -1.04
N LEU A 86 -7.22 6.42 -0.61
CA LEU A 86 -6.08 7.12 -1.19
C LEU A 86 -5.89 6.77 -2.67
N VAL A 87 -5.96 5.48 -3.02
CA VAL A 87 -5.85 5.05 -4.43
C VAL A 87 -6.94 5.71 -5.28
N ALA A 88 -8.20 5.63 -4.84
CA ALA A 88 -9.32 6.25 -5.54
C ALA A 88 -9.13 7.76 -5.65
N PHE A 89 -8.71 8.42 -4.58
CA PHE A 89 -8.45 9.86 -4.57
C PHE A 89 -7.39 10.24 -5.60
N PHE A 90 -6.23 9.59 -5.59
CA PHE A 90 -5.13 9.91 -6.51
C PHE A 90 -5.38 9.52 -7.97
N VAL A 91 -6.29 8.59 -8.24
CA VAL A 91 -6.74 8.27 -9.60
C VAL A 91 -7.80 9.28 -10.05
N LEU A 92 -8.86 9.48 -9.27
CA LEU A 92 -9.96 10.35 -9.68
C LEU A 92 -9.57 11.83 -9.74
N LEU A 93 -8.66 12.29 -8.87
CA LEU A 93 -8.22 13.67 -8.82
C LEU A 93 -7.70 14.17 -10.19
N PRO A 94 -6.66 13.57 -10.81
CA PRO A 94 -6.19 13.98 -12.14
C PRO A 94 -7.19 13.69 -13.27
N PHE A 95 -7.93 12.57 -13.21
CA PHE A 95 -8.76 12.10 -14.34
C PHE A 95 -10.17 12.67 -14.39
N HIS A 96 -10.70 13.23 -13.30
CA HIS A 96 -12.06 13.78 -13.26
C HIS A 96 -12.14 15.18 -12.67
N PHE A 97 -11.28 15.52 -11.70
CA PHE A 97 -11.37 16.82 -11.04
C PHE A 97 -10.41 17.86 -11.63
N LEU A 98 -9.29 17.44 -12.19
CA LEU A 98 -8.24 18.30 -12.73
C LEU A 98 -8.14 18.19 -14.26
N GLU A 99 -9.27 18.07 -14.95
CA GLU A 99 -9.28 18.11 -16.41
C GLU A 99 -8.64 19.42 -16.92
N PRO A 100 -7.66 19.35 -17.82
CA PRO A 100 -6.96 20.54 -18.30
C PRO A 100 -7.90 21.41 -19.13
N VAL A 101 -8.19 22.61 -18.64
CA VAL A 101 -8.86 23.65 -19.44
C VAL A 101 -7.81 24.30 -20.34
N TYR A 102 -7.75 23.86 -21.60
CA TYR A 102 -6.82 24.41 -22.58
C TYR A 102 -7.17 25.87 -22.91
N ALA A 103 -6.18 26.76 -22.84
CA ALA A 103 -6.34 28.14 -23.27
C ALA A 103 -6.56 28.22 -24.79
N LYS A 104 -7.34 29.21 -25.23
CA LYS A 104 -7.58 29.46 -26.65
C LYS A 104 -6.24 29.85 -27.32
N PRO A 105 -5.89 29.28 -28.49
CA PRO A 105 -4.63 29.59 -29.15
C PRO A 105 -4.54 31.08 -29.46
N LEU A 106 -3.39 31.69 -29.12
CA LEU A 106 -3.08 33.08 -29.44
C LEU A 106 -2.97 33.21 -30.97
N LYS A 107 -3.80 34.06 -31.56
CA LYS A 107 -3.64 34.44 -32.98
C LYS A 107 -2.36 35.27 -33.08
N THR A 108 -1.29 34.64 -33.58
CA THR A 108 -0.11 35.36 -34.06
C THR A 108 -0.50 36.05 -35.36
N HIS A 109 -0.26 37.36 -35.42
CA HIS A 109 -0.62 38.25 -36.53
C HIS A 109 0.62 38.70 -37.27
#